data_AF-X1GHW2-F1
#
_entry.id   AF-X1GHW2-F1
#
_cell.length_a   1.000
_cell.length_b   1.000
_cell.length_c   1.000
_cell.angle_alpha   90.00
_cell.angle_beta   90.00
_cell.angle_gamma   90.00
#
_symmetry.space_group_name_H-M   'P 1'
#
loop_
_entity.id
_entity.type
_entity.pdbx_description
1 polymer ?
#
loop_
_entity_poly.entity_id
_entity_poly.type
_entity_poly.pdbx_seq_one_letter_code
_entity_poly.pdbx_strand_id
1 'polypeptide(L)'
;MLTSTQNANMRDDQIEAAEDYDDFLVSIYTQEKEWDDFSERDSLWKVYLIKDGQFRIEPLEIRKVKKSRTLSESFYPFISPWSSIYIFRFKKKDWPQPSKSVELVLTSVPGSTILKWDL
;
A
#
# COMPACT_ATOMS: atom_id res chain seq x y z
N MET A 1 26.19 -5.24 9.35
CA MET A 1 26.29 -3.82 8.98
C MET A 1 26.35 -3.76 7.47
N LEU A 2 25.42 -3.06 6.81
CA LEU A 2 25.42 -2.87 5.35
C LEU A 2 26.45 -1.78 5.01
N THR A 3 27.28 -2.00 3.99
CA THR A 3 28.34 -1.05 3.60
C THR A 3 27.74 0.16 2.88
N SER A 4 28.36 1.33 3.00
CA SER A 4 27.86 2.61 2.46
C SER A 4 27.48 2.57 0.97
N THR A 5 28.18 1.76 0.17
CA THR A 5 27.91 1.54 -1.25
C THR A 5 26.61 0.75 -1.50
N GLN A 6 26.27 -0.22 -0.64
CA GLN A 6 25.01 -0.97 -0.77
C GLN A 6 23.80 -0.08 -0.48
N ASN A 7 23.92 0.84 0.49
CA ASN A 7 22.85 1.78 0.81
C ASN A 7 22.60 2.80 -0.31
N ALA A 8 23.62 3.18 -1.08
CA ALA A 8 23.48 4.09 -2.21
C ALA A 8 22.71 3.43 -3.35
N ASN A 9 23.14 2.24 -3.78
CA ASN A 9 22.44 1.51 -4.84
C ASN A 9 20.99 1.16 -4.44
N MET A 10 20.76 0.74 -3.19
CA MET A 10 19.40 0.52 -2.69
C MET A 10 18.55 1.78 -2.71
N ARG A 11 19.11 2.98 -2.52
CA ARG A 11 18.35 4.23 -2.60
C ARG A 11 18.01 4.60 -4.03
N ASP A 12 18.97 4.47 -4.94
CA ASP A 12 18.79 4.81 -6.34
C ASP A 12 17.71 3.91 -6.97
N ASP A 13 17.74 2.60 -6.69
CA ASP A 13 16.70 1.66 -7.12
C ASP A 13 15.30 2.02 -6.57
N GLN A 14 15.22 2.54 -5.34
CA GLN A 14 13.95 2.97 -4.74
C GLN A 14 13.45 4.30 -5.31
N ILE A 15 14.36 5.21 -5.67
CA ILE A 15 14.01 6.48 -6.32
C ILE A 15 13.45 6.19 -7.72
N GLU A 16 14.13 5.34 -8.50
CA GLU A 16 13.66 4.93 -9.83
C GLU A 16 12.28 4.24 -9.74
N ALA A 17 12.10 3.32 -8.77
CA ALA A 17 10.79 2.72 -8.55
C ALA A 17 9.71 3.73 -8.13
N ALA A 18 10.07 4.77 -7.35
CA ALA A 18 9.14 5.82 -6.95
C ALA A 18 8.76 6.75 -8.10
N GLU A 19 9.54 6.82 -9.19
CA GLU A 19 9.15 7.57 -10.39
C GLU A 19 8.00 6.86 -11.13
N ASP A 20 7.99 5.53 -11.11
CA ASP A 20 7.03 4.70 -11.86
C ASP A 20 5.80 4.27 -11.04
N TYR A 21 5.93 4.17 -9.72
CA TYR A 21 4.91 3.57 -8.85
C TYR A 21 4.53 4.46 -7.65
N ASP A 22 3.25 4.41 -7.28
CA ASP A 22 2.75 4.87 -5.98
C ASP A 22 2.52 3.63 -5.10
N ASP A 23 3.31 3.48 -4.04
CA ASP A 23 3.22 2.38 -3.08
C ASP A 23 2.59 2.84 -1.76
N PHE A 24 1.54 2.16 -1.32
CA PHE A 24 0.90 2.38 -0.02
C PHE A 24 1.20 1.23 0.92
N LEU A 25 1.90 1.51 2.02
CA LEU A 25 2.10 0.57 3.12
C LEU A 25 0.93 0.66 4.09
N VAL A 26 0.15 -0.41 4.20
CA VAL A 26 -1.09 -0.43 4.99
C VAL A 26 -1.03 -1.49 6.07
N SER A 27 -1.36 -1.11 7.30
CA SER A 27 -1.56 -2.00 8.44
C SER A 27 -3.06 -2.21 8.63
N ILE A 28 -3.55 -3.42 8.42
CA ILE A 28 -4.98 -3.74 8.43
C ILE A 28 -5.29 -4.73 9.54
N TYR A 29 -6.32 -4.44 10.31
CA TYR A 29 -6.91 -5.37 11.27
C TYR A 29 -8.31 -5.75 10.81
N THR A 30 -8.57 -7.06 10.74
CA THR A 30 -9.91 -7.62 10.52
C THR A 30 -10.30 -8.43 11.75
N GLN A 31 -11.62 -8.51 12.04
CA GLN A 31 -12.11 -9.30 13.18
C GLN A 31 -11.94 -10.80 12.91
N GLU A 32 -12.28 -11.23 11.69
CA GLU A 32 -12.12 -12.61 11.22
C GLU A 32 -10.88 -12.72 10.33
N LYS A 33 -10.14 -13.82 10.47
CA LYS A 33 -8.89 -14.04 9.74
C LYS A 33 -9.13 -14.29 8.25
N GLU A 34 -10.29 -14.85 7.92
CA GLU A 34 -10.75 -15.11 6.56
C GLU A 34 -10.99 -13.82 5.79
N TRP A 35 -11.23 -12.69 6.48
CA TRP A 35 -11.37 -11.38 5.85
C TRP A 35 -10.02 -10.71 5.60
N ASP A 36 -8.92 -11.26 6.11
CA ASP A 36 -7.56 -10.75 5.90
C ASP A 36 -6.92 -11.33 4.62
N ASP A 37 -7.65 -11.23 3.51
CA ASP A 37 -7.39 -11.92 2.24
C ASP A 37 -7.06 -10.96 1.09
N PHE A 38 -6.72 -9.69 1.36
CA PHE A 38 -6.50 -8.64 0.35
C PHE A 38 -5.55 -9.00 -0.82
N SER A 39 -4.60 -9.91 -0.61
CA SER A 39 -3.65 -10.37 -1.63
C SER A 39 -4.13 -11.58 -2.44
N GLU A 40 -5.26 -12.17 -2.06
CA GLU A 40 -5.83 -13.33 -2.72
C GLU A 40 -6.61 -12.91 -3.98
N ARG A 41 -6.58 -13.75 -5.00
CA ARG A 41 -7.21 -13.46 -6.31
C ARG A 41 -8.72 -13.24 -6.19
N ASP A 42 -9.37 -14.04 -5.35
CA ASP A 42 -10.82 -14.01 -5.14
C ASP A 42 -11.18 -13.29 -3.83
N SER A 43 -10.35 -12.30 -3.44
CA SER A 43 -10.56 -11.54 -2.21
C SER A 43 -11.95 -10.91 -2.15
N LEU A 44 -12.52 -10.91 -0.94
CA LEU A 44 -13.74 -10.19 -0.63
C LEU A 44 -13.57 -8.67 -0.76
N TRP A 45 -12.33 -8.16 -0.76
CA TRP A 45 -12.03 -6.74 -0.81
C TRP A 45 -11.80 -6.24 -2.23
N LYS A 46 -12.31 -5.05 -2.50
CA LYS A 46 -11.92 -4.21 -3.64
C LYS A 46 -11.08 -3.07 -3.11
N VAL A 47 -9.89 -2.91 -3.70
CA VAL A 47 -8.93 -1.87 -3.38
C VAL A 47 -8.69 -1.06 -4.65
N TYR A 48 -8.84 0.25 -4.59
CA TYR A 48 -8.57 1.14 -5.74
C TYR A 48 -8.26 2.56 -5.26
N LEU A 49 -7.59 3.33 -6.10
CA LEU A 49 -7.45 4.77 -5.89
C LEU A 49 -8.55 5.53 -6.62
N ILE A 50 -8.97 6.66 -6.06
CA ILE A 50 -9.67 7.73 -6.75
C ILE A 50 -8.75 8.95 -6.75
N LYS A 51 -8.35 9.45 -7.92
CA LYS A 51 -7.58 10.70 -8.06
C LYS A 51 -8.51 11.82 -8.53
N ASP A 52 -8.43 12.98 -7.88
CA ASP A 52 -9.21 14.19 -8.19
C ASP A 52 -10.74 13.96 -8.28
N GLY A 53 -11.24 12.92 -7.61
CA GLY A 53 -12.66 12.52 -7.65
C GLY A 53 -13.14 11.88 -8.96
N GLN A 54 -12.25 11.63 -9.93
CA GLN A 54 -12.64 11.23 -11.29
C GLN A 54 -12.03 9.90 -11.74
N PHE A 55 -10.74 9.68 -11.46
CA PHE A 55 -10.02 8.54 -12.02
C PHE A 55 -9.94 7.41 -11.01
N ARG A 56 -10.64 6.30 -11.31
CA ARG A 56 -10.52 5.06 -10.56
C ARG A 56 -9.36 4.22 -11.12
N ILE A 57 -8.44 3.84 -10.25
CA ILE A 57 -7.23 3.10 -10.63
C ILE A 57 -7.15 1.83 -9.77
N GLU A 58 -7.06 0.69 -10.42
CA GLU A 58 -6.85 -0.61 -9.75
C GLU A 58 -5.35 -0.80 -9.43
N PRO A 59 -5.02 -1.51 -8.34
CA PRO A 59 -3.64 -1.80 -8.00
C PRO A 59 -3.03 -2.75 -9.04
N LEU A 60 -1.77 -2.50 -9.36
CA LEU A 60 -0.94 -3.45 -10.10
C LEU A 60 -0.71 -4.72 -9.29
N GLU A 61 -0.43 -4.54 -7.99
CA GLU A 61 -0.09 -5.62 -7.09
C GLU A 61 -0.58 -5.29 -5.67
N ILE A 62 -1.14 -6.29 -5.01
CA ILE A 62 -1.37 -6.27 -3.56
C ILE A 62 -0.53 -7.39 -2.96
N ARG A 63 0.47 -7.02 -2.15
CA ARG A 63 1.40 -7.99 -1.56
C ARG A 63 1.34 -7.97 -0.05
N LYS A 64 1.08 -9.12 0.55
CA LYS A 64 1.21 -9.33 1.99
C LYS A 64 2.69 -9.36 2.38
N VAL A 65 3.07 -8.50 3.32
CA VAL A 65 4.44 -8.43 3.83
C VAL A 65 4.55 -9.35 5.04
N LYS A 66 5.48 -10.32 4.98
CA LYS A 66 5.80 -11.14 6.14
C LYS A 66 6.39 -10.23 7.22
N LYS A 67 5.76 -10.21 8.40
CA LYS A 67 6.33 -9.60 9.59
C LYS A 67 7.65 -10.30 9.94
N SER A 68 8.77 -9.72 9.53
CA SER A 68 10.05 -10.06 10.12
C SER A 68 10.21 -9.27 11.41
N ARG A 69 11.01 -9.76 12.36
CA ARG A 69 11.39 -9.03 13.58
C ARG A 69 12.04 -7.66 13.28
N THR A 70 12.45 -7.41 12.04
CA THR A 70 13.14 -6.21 11.55
C THR A 70 12.18 -5.11 11.07
N LEU A 71 10.91 -5.42 10.78
CA LEU A 71 9.82 -4.42 10.77
C LEU A 71 9.50 -4.07 12.22
N SER A 72 10.48 -3.46 12.90
CA SER A 72 10.37 -3.15 14.31
C SER A 72 9.37 -2.01 14.51
N GLU A 73 8.58 -2.11 15.58
CA GLU A 73 7.68 -1.05 16.07
C GLU A 73 8.40 0.31 16.19
N SER A 74 9.73 0.29 16.33
CA SER A 74 10.61 1.45 16.32
C SER A 74 10.50 2.32 15.06
N PHE A 75 10.26 1.72 13.88
CA PHE A 75 10.10 2.45 12.62
C PHE A 75 8.63 2.73 12.28
N TYR A 76 7.72 1.90 12.78
CA TYR A 76 6.31 1.95 12.43
C TYR A 76 5.43 1.67 13.67
N PRO A 77 5.19 2.69 14.52
CA PRO A 77 4.48 2.51 15.80
C PRO A 77 3.01 2.11 15.64
N PHE A 78 2.46 2.21 14.44
CA PHE A 78 1.09 1.80 14.09
C PHE A 78 0.98 0.32 13.67
N ILE A 79 2.10 -0.40 13.61
CA ILE A 79 2.09 -1.84 13.34
C ILE A 79 1.87 -2.57 14.66
N SER A 80 0.72 -3.21 14.80
CA SER A 80 0.42 -4.04 15.96
C SER A 80 0.75 -5.51 15.67
N PRO A 81 0.95 -6.37 16.68
CA PRO A 81 1.04 -7.82 16.49
C PRO A 81 -0.19 -8.42 15.79
N TRP A 82 -1.34 -7.78 15.90
CA TRP A 82 -2.65 -8.27 15.45
C TRP A 82 -3.05 -7.85 14.05
N SER A 83 -2.37 -6.87 13.45
CA SER A 83 -2.66 -6.39 12.09
C SER A 83 -1.81 -7.11 11.04
N SER A 84 -2.31 -7.29 9.83
CA SER A 84 -1.48 -7.69 8.69
C SER A 84 -0.95 -6.46 7.97
N ILE A 85 0.23 -6.60 7.34
CA ILE A 85 0.85 -5.53 6.58
C ILE A 85 0.73 -5.87 5.10
N TYR A 86 0.26 -4.91 4.32
CA TYR A 86 0.17 -5.00 2.87
C TYR A 86 0.89 -3.83 2.22
N ILE A 87 1.40 -4.08 1.02
CA ILE A 87 1.81 -3.03 0.09
C ILE A 87 0.83 -3.06 -1.08
N PHE A 88 0.16 -1.95 -1.31
CA PHE A 88 -0.67 -1.74 -2.51
C PHE A 88 0.11 -0.87 -3.49
N ARG A 89 0.41 -1.43 -4.66
CA ARG A 89 1.23 -0.78 -5.69
C ARG A 89 0.35 -0.33 -6.85
N PHE A 90 0.51 0.92 -7.27
CA PHE A 90 -0.20 1.50 -8.41
C PHE A 90 0.81 2.06 -9.42
N LYS A 91 0.52 1.96 -10.73
CA LYS A 91 1.40 2.44 -11.82
C LYS A 91 1.10 3.88 -12.20
N LYS A 92 1.99 4.83 -11.91
CA LYS A 92 1.77 6.27 -12.16
C LYS A 92 1.35 6.63 -13.58
N LYS A 93 1.79 5.86 -14.56
CA LYS A 93 1.47 6.05 -15.98
C LYS A 93 0.01 5.72 -16.35
N ASP A 94 -0.72 5.01 -15.49
CA ASP A 94 -2.10 4.61 -15.78
C ASP A 94 -3.09 5.80 -15.60
N TRP A 95 -2.60 6.99 -15.23
CA TRP A 95 -3.43 8.19 -15.04
C TRP A 95 -2.69 9.52 -15.26
N PRO A 96 -3.41 10.65 -15.40
CA PRO A 96 -2.82 11.97 -15.58
C PRO A 96 -2.16 12.49 -14.30
N GLN A 97 -0.94 13.02 -14.43
CA GLN A 97 -0.20 13.69 -13.37
C GLN A 97 -0.02 15.18 -13.71
N PRO A 98 0.05 16.09 -12.72
CA PRO A 98 -0.10 15.85 -11.28
C PRO A 98 -1.57 15.79 -10.84
N SER A 99 -1.84 15.09 -9.73
CA SER A 99 -3.16 15.10 -9.07
C SER A 99 -3.15 15.99 -7.82
N LYS A 100 -4.28 16.63 -7.52
CA LYS A 100 -4.48 17.50 -6.35
C LYS A 100 -5.01 16.74 -5.14
N SER A 101 -5.73 15.66 -5.36
CA SER A 101 -6.18 14.78 -4.29
C SER A 101 -6.09 13.32 -4.67
N VAL A 102 -5.88 12.48 -3.65
CA VAL A 102 -5.90 11.03 -3.78
C VAL A 102 -6.73 10.43 -2.66
N GLU A 103 -7.59 9.49 -3.01
CA GLU A 103 -8.35 8.67 -2.08
C GLU A 103 -8.00 7.21 -2.29
N LEU A 104 -7.56 6.52 -1.24
CA LEU A 104 -7.41 5.07 -1.23
C LEU A 104 -8.69 4.47 -0.65
N VAL A 105 -9.39 3.71 -1.47
CA VAL A 105 -10.66 3.06 -1.10
C VAL A 105 -10.41 1.57 -0.89
N LEU A 106 -10.81 1.07 0.27
CA LEU A 106 -10.87 -0.35 0.60
C LEU A 106 -12.34 -0.66 0.91
N THR A 107 -12.98 -1.52 0.14
CA THR A 107 -14.40 -1.81 0.33
C THR A 107 -14.73 -3.29 0.17
N SER A 108 -15.64 -3.78 1.00
CA SER A 108 -16.20 -5.12 0.96
C SER A 108 -17.64 -5.11 1.49
N VAL A 109 -18.28 -6.27 1.58
CA VAL A 109 -19.61 -6.45 2.18
C VAL A 109 -19.65 -6.03 3.65
N PRO A 110 -18.70 -6.44 4.53
CA PRO A 110 -18.75 -6.07 5.95
C PRO A 110 -18.38 -4.61 6.23
N GLY A 111 -17.84 -3.86 5.28
CA GLY A 111 -17.50 -2.45 5.50
C GLY A 111 -16.64 -1.81 4.41
N SER A 112 -16.49 -0.50 4.53
CA SER A 112 -15.70 0.34 3.62
C SER A 112 -14.88 1.35 4.42
N THR A 113 -13.67 1.61 3.96
CA THR A 113 -12.75 2.61 4.51
C THR A 113 -12.17 3.43 3.36
N ILE A 114 -12.10 4.74 3.57
CA ILE A 114 -11.51 5.68 2.62
C ILE A 114 -10.44 6.49 3.34
N LEU A 115 -9.22 6.44 2.85
CA LEU A 115 -8.12 7.30 3.28
C LEU A 115 -7.94 8.40 2.24
N LYS A 116 -7.92 9.67 2.64
CA LYS A 116 -7.84 10.81 1.73
C LYS A 116 -6.60 11.65 2.02
N TRP A 117 -5.97 12.14 0.97
CA TRP A 117 -4.86 13.08 1.02
C TRP A 117 -5.08 14.20 0.00
N ASP A 118 -4.85 15.43 0.44
CA ASP A 118 -4.69 16.59 -0.41
C ASP A 118 -3.18 16.76 -0.68
N LEU A 119 -2.79 16.86 -1.96
CA LEU A 119 -1.41 16.85 -2.44
C LEU A 119 -0.91 18.25 -2.84
#